data_AF-A0A1G8CMX0-F1
#
_entry.id   AF-A0A1G8CMX0-F1
#
_cell.length_a   1.000
_cell.length_b   1.000
_cell.length_c   1.000
_cell.angle_alpha   90.00
_cell.angle_beta   90.00
_cell.angle_gamma   90.00
#
_symmetry.space_group_name_H-M   'P 1'
#
loop_
_entity.id
_entity.type
_entity.pdbx_description
1 polymer ?
#
loop_
_entity_poly.entity_id
_entity_poly.type
_entity_poly.pdbx_seq_one_letter_code
_entity_poly.pdbx_strand_id
1 'polypeptide(L)'
;MRIRLLATLLLAATVAAPAIAQAAECTSNSFRPTFVRHNINSPQVFYVEPSGGFTAMGSPQQAQDTCIQRGVRQRISGRDCTSRNWGDFGCGCNITPARNSTCANFQRFLGVR
;
A
#
# COMPACT_ATOMS: atom_id res chain seq x y z
N MET A 1 18.68 -13.01 -58.86
CA MET A 1 17.52 -12.49 -58.09
C MET A 1 17.61 -13.08 -56.68
N ARG A 2 18.05 -12.32 -55.67
CA ARG A 2 18.20 -12.82 -54.28
C ARG A 2 17.38 -11.92 -53.37
N ILE A 3 16.23 -12.42 -52.92
CA ILE A 3 15.34 -11.74 -51.98
C ILE A 3 15.96 -11.90 -50.58
N ARG A 4 16.44 -10.79 -50.00
CA ARG A 4 16.89 -10.74 -48.61
C ARG A 4 15.65 -10.56 -47.72
N LEU A 5 15.23 -11.62 -47.05
CA LEU A 5 14.22 -11.57 -45.99
C LEU A 5 14.84 -10.92 -44.75
N LEU A 6 14.44 -9.67 -44.49
CA LEU A 6 14.73 -8.96 -43.24
C LEU A 6 13.77 -9.48 -42.16
N ALA A 7 14.29 -10.32 -41.27
CA ALA A 7 13.60 -10.71 -40.05
C ALA A 7 13.62 -9.53 -39.07
N THR A 8 12.46 -8.91 -38.83
CA THR A 8 12.30 -7.85 -37.84
C THR A 8 11.92 -8.50 -36.51
N LEU A 9 12.86 -8.63 -35.59
CA LEU A 9 12.59 -9.06 -34.21
C LEU A 9 11.81 -7.94 -33.49
N LEU A 10 10.51 -8.15 -33.23
CA LEU A 10 9.78 -7.34 -32.27
C LEU A 10 10.23 -7.73 -30.85
N LEU A 11 11.06 -6.88 -30.23
CA LEU A 11 11.29 -6.92 -28.78
C LEU A 11 10.01 -6.47 -28.07
N ALA A 12 9.23 -7.44 -27.59
CA ALA A 12 8.14 -7.18 -26.66
C ALA A 12 8.75 -6.79 -25.30
N ALA A 13 8.87 -5.49 -25.04
CA ALA A 13 9.17 -4.98 -23.71
C ALA A 13 7.96 -5.25 -22.80
N THR A 14 8.03 -6.34 -22.04
CA THR A 14 7.11 -6.63 -20.95
C THR A 14 7.36 -5.59 -19.86
N VAL A 15 6.55 -4.54 -19.85
CA VAL A 15 6.37 -3.67 -18.68
C VAL A 15 5.84 -4.56 -17.55
N ALA A 16 6.75 -5.09 -16.74
CA ALA A 16 6.43 -5.75 -15.49
C ALA A 16 5.81 -4.68 -14.58
N ALA A 17 4.48 -4.61 -14.56
CA ALA A 17 3.77 -3.80 -13.58
C ALA A 17 4.25 -4.23 -12.19
N PRO A 18 4.75 -3.31 -11.35
CA PRO A 18 5.18 -3.67 -10.01
C PRO A 18 3.97 -4.28 -9.29
N ALA A 19 4.10 -5.54 -8.87
CA ALA A 19 3.13 -6.19 -8.01
C ALA A 19 3.04 -5.35 -6.74
N ILE A 20 2.00 -4.53 -6.64
CA ILE A 20 1.72 -3.70 -5.47
C ILE A 20 1.42 -4.70 -4.37
N ALA A 21 2.39 -4.99 -3.49
CA ALA A 21 2.21 -5.90 -2.38
C ALA A 21 0.97 -5.47 -1.60
N GLN A 22 -0.13 -6.20 -1.80
CA GLN A 22 -1.40 -5.86 -1.19
C GLN A 22 -1.30 -6.22 0.28
N ALA A 23 -1.01 -5.22 1.12
CA ALA A 23 -1.08 -5.32 2.58
C ALA A 23 -2.29 -6.15 3.04
N ALA A 24 -2.08 -7.12 3.92
CA ALA A 24 -3.13 -8.02 4.41
C ALA A 24 -4.25 -7.26 5.15
N GLU A 25 -5.42 -7.86 5.33
CA GLU A 25 -6.48 -7.23 6.13
C GLU A 25 -6.07 -7.06 7.59
N CYS A 26 -6.53 -5.97 8.19
CA CYS A 26 -6.40 -5.76 9.63
C CYS A 26 -7.39 -6.66 10.38
N THR A 27 -6.87 -7.66 11.09
CA THR A 27 -7.68 -8.68 11.79
C THR A 27 -7.79 -8.46 13.30
N SER A 28 -6.96 -7.61 13.89
CA SER A 28 -6.92 -7.35 15.34
C SER A 28 -6.51 -5.92 15.69
N ASN A 29 -6.70 -5.55 16.96
CA ASN A 29 -6.23 -4.29 17.55
C ASN A 29 -4.74 -4.28 17.94
N SER A 30 -4.04 -5.42 17.87
CA SER A 30 -2.63 -5.50 18.28
C SER A 30 -1.67 -4.91 17.24
N PHE A 31 -2.10 -4.85 15.98
CA PHE A 31 -1.35 -4.20 14.91
C PHE A 31 -1.74 -2.74 14.77
N ARG A 32 -0.74 -1.85 14.78
CA ARG A 32 -0.86 -0.40 14.59
C ARG A 32 -0.34 -0.06 13.19
N PRO A 33 -1.18 -0.16 12.15
CA PRO A 33 -0.73 0.02 10.76
C PRO A 33 -0.27 1.46 10.51
N THR A 34 0.83 1.62 9.79
CA THR A 34 1.33 2.92 9.29
C THR A 34 0.53 3.37 8.07
N PHE A 35 0.03 2.41 7.28
CA PHE A 35 -0.77 2.67 6.09
C PHE A 35 -2.09 1.89 6.12
N VAL A 36 -3.13 2.46 5.55
CA VAL A 36 -4.45 1.80 5.41
C VAL A 36 -4.99 1.97 4.01
N ARG A 37 -5.86 1.05 3.58
CA ARG A 37 -6.64 1.18 2.33
C ARG A 37 -8.01 0.54 2.46
N HIS A 38 -8.94 0.90 1.57
CA HIS A 38 -10.25 0.26 1.47
C HIS A 38 -10.57 -0.05 0.00
N ASN A 39 -10.37 -1.29 -0.44
CA ASN A 39 -10.44 -1.70 -1.84
C ASN A 39 -11.69 -1.24 -2.59
N ILE A 40 -12.87 -1.29 -1.94
CA ILE A 40 -14.15 -0.89 -2.55
C ILE A 40 -14.35 0.64 -2.55
N ASN A 41 -14.20 1.29 -1.40
CA ASN A 41 -14.57 2.70 -1.24
C ASN A 41 -13.45 3.68 -1.59
N SER A 42 -12.19 3.25 -1.47
CA SER A 42 -11.02 4.01 -1.92
C SER A 42 -9.82 3.06 -2.08
N PRO A 43 -9.51 2.59 -3.31
CA PRO A 43 -8.39 1.68 -3.54
C PRO A 43 -7.02 2.35 -3.34
N GLN A 44 -7.01 3.65 -3.04
CA GLN A 44 -5.81 4.40 -2.70
C GLN A 44 -5.29 4.04 -1.30
N VAL A 45 -3.97 4.14 -1.15
CA VAL A 45 -3.28 3.97 0.13
C VAL A 45 -3.27 5.29 0.89
N PHE A 46 -3.51 5.24 2.19
CA PHE A 46 -3.44 6.39 3.08
C PHE A 46 -2.39 6.17 4.16
N TYR A 47 -1.53 7.15 4.37
CA TYR A 47 -0.67 7.24 5.54
C TYR A 47 -1.50 7.65 6.76
N VAL A 48 -1.29 6.97 7.88
CA VAL A 48 -1.95 7.31 9.15
C VAL A 48 -1.10 8.34 9.90
N GLU A 49 -1.58 9.58 9.93
CA GLU A 49 -0.88 10.69 10.57
C GLU A 49 -0.83 10.49 12.10
N PRO A 50 0.21 11.00 12.79
CA PRO A 50 0.27 10.96 14.26
C PRO A 50 -0.93 11.59 14.96
N SER A 51 -1.57 12.59 14.32
CA SER A 51 -2.79 13.25 14.78
C SER A 51 -4.05 12.38 14.66
N GLY A 52 -3.96 11.21 14.03
CA GLY A 52 -5.10 10.34 13.72
C GLY A 52 -5.80 10.65 12.39
N GLY A 53 -5.29 11.64 11.63
CA GLY A 53 -5.74 11.93 10.27
C GLY A 53 -5.19 10.94 9.22
N PHE A 54 -5.63 11.13 7.98
CA PHE A 54 -5.25 10.28 6.85
C PHE A 54 -4.79 11.12 5.67
N THR A 55 -3.56 10.87 5.20
CA THR A 55 -2.99 11.54 4.03
C THR A 55 -2.91 10.56 2.88
N ALA A 56 -3.51 10.90 1.74
CA ALA A 56 -3.55 10.02 0.59
C ALA A 56 -2.18 9.95 -0.10
N MET A 57 -1.72 8.73 -0.41
CA MET A 57 -0.48 8.47 -1.13
C MET A 57 -0.79 8.31 -2.62
N GLY A 58 -0.18 9.13 -3.47
CA GLY A 58 -0.37 9.12 -4.92
C GLY A 58 0.36 7.98 -5.64
N SER A 59 1.34 7.35 -4.99
CA SER A 59 2.05 6.19 -5.55
C SER A 59 2.67 5.29 -4.46
N PRO A 60 3.01 4.03 -4.79
CA PRO A 60 3.78 3.16 -3.91
C PRO A 60 5.15 3.75 -3.55
N GLN A 61 5.79 4.49 -4.47
CA GLN A 61 7.06 5.16 -4.21
C GLN A 61 6.88 6.26 -3.16
N GLN A 62 5.84 7.09 -3.28
CA GLN A 62 5.53 8.11 -2.28
C GLN A 62 5.25 7.49 -0.90
N ALA A 63 4.55 6.35 -0.85
CA ALA A 63 4.31 5.63 0.40
C ALA A 63 5.63 5.12 1.02
N GLN A 64 6.54 4.56 0.21
CA GLN A 64 7.86 4.15 0.67
C GLN A 64 8.68 5.33 1.20
N ASP A 65 8.77 6.42 0.44
CA ASP A 65 9.54 7.61 0.81
C ASP A 65 8.99 8.23 2.11
N THR A 66 7.65 8.35 2.21
CA THR A 66 6.98 8.84 3.42
C THR A 66 7.30 7.93 4.61
N CYS A 67 7.30 6.61 4.41
CA CYS A 67 7.62 5.67 5.48
C CYS A 67 9.07 5.76 5.95
N ILE A 68 10.02 5.91 5.03
CA ILE A 68 11.44 6.10 5.36
C ILE A 68 11.63 7.41 6.12
N GLN A 69 11.00 8.49 5.66
CA GLN A 69 11.15 9.82 6.25
C GLN A 69 10.46 9.96 7.61
N ARG A 70 9.27 9.39 7.77
CA ARG A 70 8.42 9.57 8.97
C ARG A 70 8.46 8.38 9.93
N GLY A 71 9.08 7.28 9.53
CA GLY A 71 9.11 6.04 10.29
C GLY A 71 7.77 5.29 10.28
N VAL A 72 7.69 4.28 11.14
CA VAL A 72 6.54 3.36 11.26
C VAL A 72 5.87 3.51 12.61
N ARG A 73 4.54 3.35 12.66
CA ARG A 73 3.77 3.33 13.92
C ARG A 73 4.04 2.09 14.75
N GLN A 74 4.48 1.00 14.11
CA GLN A 74 4.90 -0.25 14.73
C GLN A 74 5.96 -0.93 13.86
N ARG A 75 7.09 -1.30 14.47
CA ARG A 75 8.10 -2.15 13.83
C ARG A 75 7.61 -3.59 13.73
N ILE A 76 8.01 -4.30 12.68
CA ILE A 76 7.69 -5.71 12.48
C ILE A 76 8.97 -6.51 12.63
N SER A 77 9.03 -7.33 13.69
CA SER A 77 10.25 -8.07 14.04
C SER A 77 11.47 -7.15 14.16
N GLY A 78 11.30 -5.97 14.76
CA GLY A 78 12.35 -4.96 14.93
C GLY A 78 12.70 -4.14 13.68
N ARG A 79 12.08 -4.42 12.52
CA ARG A 79 12.38 -3.75 11.25
C ARG A 79 11.40 -2.62 10.93
N ASP A 80 11.88 -1.64 10.17
CA ASP A 80 11.14 -0.50 9.64
C ASP A 80 11.33 -0.39 8.11
N CYS A 81 10.91 0.74 7.52
CA CYS A 81 10.97 0.97 6.07
C CYS A 81 12.38 1.18 5.50
N THR A 82 13.44 1.18 6.33
CA THR A 82 14.82 1.10 5.83
C THR A 82 15.18 -0.31 5.34
N SER A 83 14.44 -1.34 5.78
CA SER A 83 14.74 -2.74 5.51
C SER A 83 13.52 -3.57 5.07
N ARG A 84 12.34 -2.94 4.95
CA ARG A 84 11.08 -3.56 4.52
C ARG A 84 10.28 -2.60 3.63
N ASN A 85 9.36 -3.17 2.86
CA ASN A 85 8.45 -2.39 2.02
C ASN A 85 7.35 -1.73 2.87
N TRP A 86 6.89 -0.53 2.50
CA TRP A 86 5.79 0.16 3.15
C TRP A 86 4.54 -0.73 3.32
N GLY A 87 4.28 -1.61 2.35
CA GLY A 87 3.13 -2.51 2.32
C GLY A 87 3.09 -3.48 3.51
N ASP A 88 4.25 -3.85 4.05
CA ASP A 88 4.33 -4.69 5.25
C ASP A 88 3.78 -3.98 6.49
N PHE A 89 3.89 -2.64 6.53
CA PHE A 89 3.40 -1.80 7.62
C PHE A 89 1.98 -1.30 7.38
N GLY A 90 1.37 -1.70 6.26
CA GLY A 90 0.00 -1.39 5.93
C GLY A 90 -0.97 -2.49 6.32
N CYS A 91 -2.27 -2.19 6.28
CA CYS A 91 -3.29 -3.22 6.19
C CYS A 91 -4.53 -2.75 5.42
N GLY A 92 -5.34 -3.71 4.95
CA GLY A 92 -6.69 -3.45 4.44
C GLY A 92 -7.68 -3.20 5.57
N CYS A 93 -8.57 -2.23 5.37
CA CYS A 93 -9.69 -1.92 6.26
C CYS A 93 -11.02 -2.24 5.59
N ASN A 94 -11.13 -3.42 4.98
CA ASN A 94 -12.29 -3.84 4.20
C ASN A 94 -13.35 -4.59 5.02
N ILE A 95 -13.04 -4.97 6.25
CA ILE A 95 -13.94 -5.75 7.11
C ILE A 95 -14.92 -4.81 7.85
N THR A 96 -16.21 -5.12 7.77
CA THR A 96 -17.28 -4.44 8.51
C THR A 96 -17.98 -5.45 9.45
N PRO A 97 -18.16 -5.16 10.75
CA PRO A 97 -17.61 -4.00 11.45
C PRO A 97 -16.07 -4.06 11.54
N ALA A 98 -15.43 -2.89 11.58
CA ALA A 98 -13.98 -2.78 11.68
C ALA A 98 -13.42 -3.60 12.86
N ARG A 99 -12.34 -4.33 12.61
CA ARG A 99 -11.67 -5.17 13.61
C ARG A 99 -10.68 -4.41 14.51
N ASN A 100 -10.36 -3.17 14.15
CA ASN A 100 -9.57 -2.30 14.99
C ASN A 100 -9.94 -0.83 14.90
N SER A 101 -9.47 -0.05 15.88
CA SER A 101 -9.77 1.38 16.00
C SER A 101 -9.23 2.23 14.83
N THR A 102 -8.09 1.86 14.25
CA THR A 102 -7.54 2.59 13.09
C THR A 102 -8.45 2.42 11.87
N CYS A 103 -8.89 1.19 11.59
CA CYS A 103 -9.84 0.90 10.52
C CYS A 103 -11.23 1.49 10.79
N ALA A 104 -11.70 1.48 12.04
CA ALA A 104 -12.96 2.14 12.39
C ALA A 104 -12.92 3.65 12.10
N ASN A 105 -11.81 4.32 12.45
CA ASN A 105 -11.61 5.72 12.16
C ASN A 105 -11.45 5.99 10.66
N PHE A 106 -10.74 5.11 9.95
CA PHE A 106 -10.55 5.24 8.51
C PHE A 106 -11.86 5.05 7.73
N GLN A 107 -12.66 4.06 8.11
CA GLN A 107 -14.00 3.86 7.53
C GLN A 107 -14.90 5.09 7.77
N ARG A 108 -14.89 5.67 8.97
CA ARG A 108 -15.58 6.94 9.24
C ARG A 108 -15.07 8.10 8.40
N PHE A 109 -13.75 8.22 8.24
CA PHE A 109 -13.14 9.23 7.37
C PHE A 109 -13.61 9.11 5.91
N LEU A 110 -13.78 7.88 5.42
CA LEU A 110 -14.33 7.59 4.10
C LEU A 110 -15.87 7.70 4.03
N GLY A 111 -16.57 7.94 5.14
CA GLY A 111 -18.04 8.00 5.19
C GLY A 111 -18.72 6.63 5.07
N VAL A 112 -18.01 5.53 5.30
CA VAL A 112 -18.52 4.15 5.17
C VAL A 112 -18.71 3.54 6.56
N ARG A 113 -19.87 2.93 6.81
CA ARG A 113 -20.25 2.33 8.10
C ARG A 113 -20.62 0.88 7.94
#